data_AF-A0A2S9BC14-F1
#
_entry.id   AF-A0A2S9BC14-F1
#
_cell.length_a   1.000
_cell.length_b   1.000
_cell.length_c   1.000
_cell.angle_alpha   90.00
_cell.angle_beta   90.00
_cell.angle_gamma   90.00
#
_symmetry.space_group_name_H-M   'P 1'
#
loop_
_entity.id
_entity.type
_entity.pdbx_description
1 polymer ?
#
loop_
_entity_poly.entity_id
_entity_poly.type
_entity_poly.pdbx_seq_one_letter_code
_entity_poly.pdbx_strand_id
1 'polypeptide(L)'
;MDYLIRTATPADASAISRTIINTLRQSNALDYSSDIIDQVEQSFSPRAVLDLLARRQVLVTTVNNHIVATASLDHDVVRSVFVDPRHQGQGIGRHLMERIQTVALSAGIDSLRVPSSITAEGFYAALGFKKVRDEYHQAERTIIMAKALAQ
;
A
#
# COMPACT_ATOMS: atom_id res chain seq x y z
N MET A 1 14.65 -15.41 6.01
CA MET A 1 14.90 -13.96 5.96
C MET A 1 13.91 -13.36 6.92
N ASP A 2 14.38 -12.86 8.05
CA ASP A 2 13.50 -12.43 9.12
C ASP A 2 13.00 -11.02 8.79
N TYR A 3 11.69 -10.90 8.60
CA TYR A 3 11.04 -9.62 8.46
C TYR A 3 10.02 -9.44 9.59
N LEU A 4 9.84 -8.19 10.02
CA LEU A 4 8.89 -7.82 11.06
C LEU A 4 7.85 -6.87 10.48
N ILE A 5 6.58 -7.14 10.73
CA ILE A 5 5.48 -6.23 10.42
C ILE A 5 5.05 -5.52 11.71
N ARG A 6 5.04 -4.19 11.69
CA ARG A 6 4.64 -3.37 12.84
C ARG A 6 3.91 -2.10 12.41
N THR A 7 3.21 -1.48 13.35
CA THR A 7 2.66 -0.13 13.15
C THR A 7 3.81 0.86 12.94
N ALA A 8 3.62 1.76 11.98
CA ALA A 8 4.53 2.86 11.72
C ALA A 8 4.44 3.92 12.81
N THR A 9 5.56 4.60 13.04
CA THR A 9 5.70 5.71 13.97
C THR A 9 6.10 6.97 13.21
N PRO A 10 5.97 8.18 13.80
CA PRO A 10 6.43 9.41 13.17
C PRO A 10 7.91 9.36 12.73
N ALA A 11 8.76 8.61 13.45
CA ALA A 11 10.17 8.44 13.09
C ALA A 11 10.38 7.68 11.76
N ASP A 12 9.39 6.90 11.33
CA ASP A 12 9.45 6.12 10.09
C ASP A 12 9.13 6.94 8.84
N ALA A 13 8.62 8.17 8.98
CA ALA A 13 8.06 8.95 7.88
C ALA A 13 9.04 9.13 6.70
N SER A 14 10.31 9.46 6.99
CA SER A 14 11.35 9.62 5.98
C SER A 14 11.69 8.30 5.27
N ALA A 15 11.67 7.18 5.99
CA ALA A 15 11.95 5.87 5.43
C ALA A 15 10.79 5.37 4.56
N ILE A 16 9.54 5.54 5.01
CA ILE A 16 8.33 5.24 4.24
C ILE A 16 8.31 6.05 2.94
N SER A 17 8.52 7.37 3.03
CA SER A 17 8.60 8.27 1.87
C SER A 17 9.59 7.73 0.84
N ARG A 18 10.81 7.40 1.27
CA ARG A 18 11.85 6.84 0.39
C ARG A 18 11.43 5.52 -0.25
N THR A 19 10.83 4.60 0.50
CA THR A 19 10.37 3.32 -0.04
C THR A 19 9.30 3.52 -1.11
N ILE A 20 8.31 4.37 -0.86
CA ILE A 20 7.23 4.67 -1.83
C ILE A 20 7.81 5.26 -3.11
N ILE A 21 8.63 6.32 -2.99
CA ILE A 21 9.21 7.02 -4.14
C ILE A 21 10.11 6.08 -4.96
N ASN A 22 10.96 5.29 -4.29
CA ASN A 22 11.83 4.33 -4.98
C ASN A 22 11.02 3.26 -5.72
N THR A 23 9.98 2.70 -5.09
CA THR A 23 9.12 1.70 -5.74
C THR A 23 8.40 2.30 -6.94
N LEU A 24 7.89 3.53 -6.85
CA LEU A 24 7.23 4.21 -7.97
C LEU A 24 8.17 4.41 -9.16
N ARG A 25 9.38 4.93 -8.91
CA ARG A 25 10.38 5.18 -9.96
C ARG A 25 10.89 3.92 -10.65
N GLN A 26 10.85 2.77 -9.99
CA GLN A 26 11.42 1.53 -10.52
C GLN A 26 10.37 0.57 -11.06
N SER A 27 9.32 0.29 -10.30
CA SER A 27 8.30 -0.70 -10.66
C SER A 27 7.15 -0.09 -11.47
N ASN A 28 6.79 1.16 -11.19
CA ASN A 28 5.59 1.78 -11.75
C ASN A 28 5.89 2.86 -12.79
N ALA A 29 7.16 3.17 -13.09
CA ALA A 29 7.54 4.22 -14.04
C ALA A 29 7.07 3.96 -15.48
N LEU A 30 6.71 2.71 -15.81
CA LEU A 30 6.09 2.38 -17.10
C LEU A 30 4.58 2.67 -17.13
N ASP A 31 3.93 2.75 -15.97
CA ASP A 31 2.49 2.94 -15.82
C ASP A 31 2.12 4.42 -15.59
N TYR A 32 3.09 5.27 -15.25
CA TYR A 32 2.88 6.67 -14.84
C TYR A 32 3.77 7.63 -15.63
N SER A 33 3.20 8.74 -16.10
CA SER A 33 4.00 9.85 -16.65
C SER A 33 4.86 10.50 -15.57
N SER A 34 5.92 11.22 -15.99
CA SER A 34 6.78 11.99 -15.08
C SER A 34 5.98 12.93 -14.18
N ASP A 35 4.94 13.56 -14.71
CA ASP A 35 4.11 14.52 -13.97
C ASP A 35 3.32 13.84 -12.84
N ILE A 36 2.85 12.61 -13.08
CA ILE A 36 2.17 11.83 -12.03
C ILE A 36 3.20 11.37 -10.99
N ILE A 37 4.40 10.96 -11.41
CA ILE A 37 5.48 10.60 -10.46
C ILE A 37 5.80 11.80 -9.56
N ASP A 38 5.98 12.99 -10.12
CA ASP A 38 6.27 14.21 -9.36
C ASP A 38 5.13 14.56 -8.38
N GLN A 39 3.87 14.43 -8.81
CA GLN A 39 2.72 14.67 -7.93
C GLN A 39 2.65 13.66 -6.78
N VAL A 40 2.95 12.39 -7.06
CA VAL A 40 2.99 11.34 -6.04
C VAL A 40 4.16 11.57 -5.09
N GLU A 41 5.33 11.98 -5.57
CA GLU A 41 6.48 12.37 -4.74
C GLU A 41 6.14 13.49 -3.76
N GLN A 42 5.42 14.52 -4.21
CA GLN A 42 4.95 15.59 -3.33
C GLN A 42 3.96 15.06 -2.29
N SER A 43 3.02 14.22 -2.71
CA SER A 43 1.98 13.60 -1.87
C SER A 43 2.54 12.62 -0.83
N PHE A 44 3.77 12.13 -1.04
CA PHE A 44 4.48 11.23 -0.13
C PHE A 44 5.83 11.80 0.33
N SER A 45 5.98 13.13 0.35
CA SER A 45 7.09 13.77 1.06
C SER A 45 7.10 13.36 2.54
N PRO A 46 8.24 13.40 3.26
CA PRO A 46 8.28 13.01 4.67
C PRO A 46 7.23 13.76 5.53
N ARG A 47 6.98 15.04 5.23
CA ARG A 47 5.94 15.84 5.88
C ARG A 47 4.53 15.31 5.57
N ALA A 48 4.23 15.05 4.30
CA ALA A 48 2.93 14.49 3.92
C ALA A 48 2.72 13.10 4.55
N VAL A 49 3.76 12.27 4.63
CA VAL A 49 3.70 10.98 5.32
C VAL A 49 3.38 11.15 6.81
N LEU A 50 3.95 12.14 7.51
CA LEU A 50 3.57 12.43 8.90
C LEU A 50 2.07 12.73 9.02
N ASP A 51 1.51 13.53 8.12
CA ASP A 51 0.08 13.84 8.10
C ASP A 51 -0.77 12.58 7.84
N LEU A 52 -0.30 11.66 7.01
CA LEU A 52 -0.95 10.38 6.76
C LEU A 52 -0.89 9.46 7.99
N LEU A 53 0.25 9.40 8.68
CA LEU A 53 0.43 8.61 9.91
C LEU A 53 -0.52 9.07 11.03
N ALA A 54 -0.90 10.34 11.05
CA ALA A 54 -1.84 10.88 12.03
C ALA A 54 -3.31 10.52 11.73
N ARG A 55 -3.63 10.12 10.50
CA ARG A 55 -5.02 9.93 10.02
C ARG A 55 -5.37 8.49 9.67
N ARG A 56 -4.35 7.67 9.38
CA ARG A 56 -4.49 6.30 8.89
C ARG A 56 -3.72 5.35 9.76
N GLN A 57 -4.18 4.11 9.82
CA GLN A 57 -3.40 3.04 10.42
C GLN A 57 -2.36 2.55 9.41
N VAL A 58 -1.11 2.92 9.60
CA VAL A 58 -0.02 2.57 8.68
C VAL A 58 0.82 1.45 9.27
N LEU A 59 1.06 0.43 8.47
CA LEU A 59 1.93 -0.70 8.78
C LEU A 59 3.16 -0.67 7.89
N VAL A 60 4.30 -1.05 8.45
CA VAL A 60 5.55 -1.22 7.73
C VAL A 60 6.11 -2.61 7.93
N THR A 61 6.76 -3.13 6.89
CA THR A 61 7.60 -4.32 6.99
C THR A 61 9.06 -3.90 7.04
N THR A 62 9.79 -4.39 8.04
CA THR A 62 11.23 -4.15 8.19
C THR A 62 12.04 -5.41 7.96
N VAL A 63 13.16 -5.29 7.26
CA VAL A 63 14.21 -6.31 7.12
C VAL A 63 15.52 -5.68 7.61
N ASN A 64 16.22 -6.33 8.54
CA ASN A 64 17.46 -5.78 9.12
C ASN A 64 17.29 -4.31 9.58
N ASN A 65 16.17 -4.01 10.25
CA ASN A 65 15.74 -2.67 10.68
C ASN A 65 15.51 -1.62 9.57
N HIS A 66 15.52 -2.01 8.30
CA HIS A 66 15.18 -1.12 7.18
C HIS A 66 13.76 -1.36 6.72
N ILE A 67 12.99 -0.29 6.52
CA ILE A 67 11.64 -0.39 5.96
C ILE A 67 11.73 -0.76 4.48
N VAL A 68 11.13 -1.90 4.14
CA VAL A 68 11.10 -2.45 2.78
C VAL A 68 9.70 -2.51 2.20
N ALA A 69 8.66 -2.32 3.01
CA ALA A 69 7.29 -2.23 2.52
C ALA A 69 6.40 -1.39 3.44
N THR A 70 5.33 -0.85 2.89
CA THR A 70 4.30 -0.08 3.61
C THR A 70 2.91 -0.41 3.07
N ALA A 71 1.91 -0.35 3.93
CA ALA A 71 0.49 -0.39 3.60
C ALA A 71 -0.26 0.42 4.65
N SER A 72 -1.36 1.06 4.26
CA SER A 72 -2.19 1.83 5.18
C SER A 72 -3.65 1.43 5.08
N LEU A 73 -4.35 1.50 6.20
CA LEU A 73 -5.78 1.33 6.30
C LEU A 73 -6.40 2.68 6.66
N ASP A 74 -7.33 3.13 5.82
CA ASP A 74 -8.12 4.35 5.98
C ASP A 74 -9.58 3.93 6.00
N HIS A 75 -10.14 3.77 7.21
CA HIS A 75 -11.43 3.10 7.44
C HIS A 75 -11.41 1.69 6.82
N ASP A 76 -12.28 1.41 5.85
CA ASP A 76 -12.36 0.13 5.13
C ASP A 76 -11.53 0.12 3.83
N VAL A 77 -10.78 1.19 3.54
CA VAL A 77 -10.01 1.32 2.30
C VAL A 77 -8.53 1.11 2.56
N VAL A 78 -7.95 0.10 1.91
CA VAL A 78 -6.51 -0.11 1.90
C VAL A 78 -5.86 0.84 0.90
N ARG A 79 -4.82 1.54 1.33
CA ARG A 79 -4.11 2.55 0.54
C ARG A 79 -2.59 2.41 0.70
N SER A 80 -1.85 3.02 -0.23
CA SER A 80 -0.39 3.16 -0.13
C SER A 80 0.34 1.82 0.09
N VAL A 81 -0.03 0.80 -0.69
CA VAL A 81 0.60 -0.52 -0.64
C VAL A 81 1.81 -0.53 -1.58
N PHE A 82 3.00 -0.56 -0.99
CA PHE A 82 4.26 -0.55 -1.75
C PHE A 82 5.25 -1.55 -1.13
N VAL A 83 5.96 -2.27 -1.99
CA VAL A 83 7.08 -3.16 -1.60
C VAL A 83 8.30 -2.75 -2.41
N ASP A 84 9.45 -2.61 -1.75
CA ASP A 84 10.74 -2.35 -2.38
C ASP A 84 10.97 -3.40 -3.48
N PRO A 85 11.33 -3.01 -4.72
CA PRO A 85 11.45 -3.92 -5.85
C PRO A 85 12.38 -5.12 -5.60
N ARG A 86 13.44 -4.93 -4.80
CA ARG A 86 14.40 -5.99 -4.45
C ARG A 86 13.82 -7.03 -3.49
N HIS A 87 12.67 -6.73 -2.89
CA HIS A 87 11.95 -7.53 -1.90
C HIS A 87 10.59 -8.03 -2.44
N GLN A 88 10.24 -7.71 -3.69
CA GLN A 88 9.06 -8.25 -4.35
C GLN A 88 9.24 -9.74 -4.69
N GLY A 89 8.14 -10.45 -4.91
CA GLY A 89 8.15 -11.90 -5.19
C GLY A 89 8.45 -12.79 -3.97
N GLN A 90 8.79 -12.21 -2.82
CA GLN A 90 9.14 -12.96 -1.58
C GLN A 90 7.96 -13.11 -0.61
N GLY A 91 6.73 -12.79 -1.05
CA GLY A 91 5.53 -12.87 -0.22
C GLY A 91 5.33 -11.72 0.78
N ILE A 92 6.24 -10.74 0.86
CA ILE A 92 6.12 -9.61 1.82
C ILE A 92 4.79 -8.85 1.66
N GLY A 93 4.38 -8.55 0.42
CA GLY A 93 3.10 -7.87 0.17
C GLY A 93 1.89 -8.68 0.66
N ARG A 94 1.91 -10.01 0.50
CA ARG A 94 0.85 -10.91 0.99
C ARG A 94 0.73 -10.84 2.51
N HIS A 95 1.83 -11.02 3.23
CA HIS A 95 1.82 -11.00 4.71
C HIS A 95 1.44 -9.62 5.27
N LEU A 96 1.86 -8.55 4.60
CA LEU A 96 1.44 -7.19 4.94
C LEU A 96 -0.08 -7.01 4.80
N MET A 97 -0.66 -7.51 3.72
CA MET A 97 -2.12 -7.48 3.50
C MET A 97 -2.90 -8.39 4.46
N GLU A 98 -2.35 -9.53 4.87
CA GLU A 98 -2.94 -10.38 5.91
C GLU A 98 -2.96 -9.66 7.26
N ARG A 99 -1.90 -8.90 7.59
CA ARG A 99 -1.89 -8.08 8.80
C ARG A 99 -2.91 -6.94 8.73
N ILE A 100 -3.08 -6.30 7.57
CA ILE A 100 -4.14 -5.29 7.37
C ILE A 100 -5.53 -5.91 7.59
N GLN A 101 -5.79 -7.11 7.08
CA GLN A 101 -7.06 -7.82 7.30
C GLN A 101 -7.31 -8.12 8.78
N THR A 102 -6.28 -8.58 9.50
CA THR A 102 -6.36 -8.84 10.95
C THR A 102 -6.70 -7.56 11.72
N VAL A 103 -6.04 -6.46 11.36
CA VAL A 103 -6.27 -5.14 11.93
C VAL A 103 -7.70 -4.66 11.66
N ALA A 104 -8.19 -4.83 10.43
CA ALA A 104 -9.54 -4.44 10.03
C ALA A 104 -10.61 -5.24 10.80
N LEU A 105 -10.47 -6.56 10.87
CA LEU A 105 -11.35 -7.42 11.67
C LEU A 105 -11.39 -7.00 13.14
N SER A 106 -10.21 -6.71 13.72
CA SER A 106 -10.11 -6.24 15.11
C SER A 106 -10.80 -4.90 15.35
N ALA A 107 -11.00 -4.11 14.29
CA ALA A 107 -11.72 -2.84 14.30
C ALA A 107 -13.22 -2.98 13.94
N GLY A 108 -13.73 -4.21 13.77
CA GLY A 108 -15.12 -4.47 13.39
C GLY A 108 -15.43 -4.15 11.92
N ILE A 109 -14.42 -4.18 11.05
CA ILE A 109 -14.57 -3.97 9.61
C ILE A 109 -14.73 -5.31 8.92
N ASP A 110 -15.92 -5.56 8.36
CA ASP A 110 -16.26 -6.85 7.72
C ASP A 110 -15.92 -6.91 6.22
N SER A 111 -15.43 -5.82 5.64
CA SER A 111 -15.00 -5.79 4.24
C SER A 111 -13.90 -4.77 3.99
N LEU A 112 -12.98 -5.08 3.08
CA LEU A 112 -11.96 -4.16 2.62
C LEU A 112 -12.18 -3.79 1.16
N ARG A 113 -11.86 -2.55 0.83
CA ARG A 113 -11.77 -2.04 -0.54
C ARG A 113 -10.33 -1.63 -0.84
N VAL A 114 -9.92 -1.77 -2.10
CA VAL A 114 -8.64 -1.28 -2.57
C VAL A 114 -8.78 -0.66 -3.97
N PRO A 115 -8.31 0.58 -4.17
CA PRO A 115 -8.05 1.11 -5.49
C PRO A 115 -6.77 0.46 -6.04
N SER A 116 -6.93 -0.47 -6.98
CA SER A 116 -5.82 -1.18 -7.63
C SER A 116 -5.39 -0.47 -8.91
N SER A 117 -4.08 -0.41 -9.17
CA SER A 117 -3.59 -0.20 -10.53
C SER A 117 -3.95 -1.41 -11.40
N ILE A 118 -3.88 -1.25 -12.72
CA ILE A 118 -4.08 -2.35 -13.68
C ILE A 118 -3.06 -3.47 -13.41
N THR A 119 -1.80 -3.11 -13.16
CA THR A 119 -0.71 -4.05 -12.89
C THR A 119 -0.83 -4.78 -11.56
N ALA A 120 -1.49 -4.19 -10.56
CA ALA A 120 -1.70 -4.80 -9.25
C ALA A 120 -2.98 -5.66 -9.16
N GLU A 121 -3.84 -5.68 -10.18
CA GLU A 121 -5.11 -6.42 -10.14
C GLU A 121 -4.89 -7.90 -9.82
N GLY A 122 -3.93 -8.54 -10.50
CA GLY A 122 -3.59 -9.95 -10.28
C GLY A 122 -3.09 -10.24 -8.86
N PHE A 123 -2.37 -9.29 -8.25
CA PHE A 123 -1.91 -9.41 -6.86
C PHE A 123 -3.09 -9.43 -5.90
N TYR A 124 -4.03 -8.50 -6.02
CA TYR A 124 -5.21 -8.46 -5.14
C TYR A 124 -6.18 -9.60 -5.41
N ALA A 125 -6.34 -10.01 -6.67
CA ALA A 125 -7.13 -11.19 -7.04
C ALA A 125 -6.61 -12.46 -6.35
N ALA A 126 -5.29 -12.66 -6.32
CA ALA A 126 -4.64 -13.77 -5.63
C ALA A 126 -4.79 -13.72 -4.09
N LEU A 127 -5.20 -12.59 -3.53
CA LEU A 127 -5.54 -12.41 -2.10
C LEU A 127 -7.05 -12.58 -1.84
N GLY A 128 -7.84 -12.85 -2.87
CA GLY A 128 -9.30 -13.05 -2.79
C GLY A 128 -10.11 -11.76 -2.95
N PHE A 129 -9.50 -10.65 -3.34
CA PHE A 129 -10.26 -9.46 -3.74
C PHE A 129 -10.90 -9.70 -5.10
N LYS A 130 -12.12 -9.17 -5.27
CA LYS A 130 -12.86 -9.23 -6.52
C LYS A 130 -13.04 -7.83 -7.06
N LYS A 131 -12.91 -7.67 -8.37
CA LYS A 131 -13.24 -6.42 -9.05
C LYS A 131 -14.71 -6.06 -8.79
N VAL A 132 -14.94 -4.81 -8.40
CA VAL A 132 -16.28 -4.23 -8.19
C VAL A 132 -16.62 -3.31 -9.35
N ARG A 133 -15.73 -2.37 -9.68
CA ARG A 133 -15.92 -1.39 -10.77
C ARG A 133 -14.60 -0.76 -11.19
N ASP A 134 -14.61 -0.10 -12.34
CA ASP A 134 -13.53 0.79 -12.77
C ASP A 134 -13.83 2.22 -12.31
N GLU A 135 -12.78 2.96 -11.94
CA GLU A 135 -12.79 4.41 -11.74
C GLU A 135 -11.82 5.07 -12.71
N TYR A 136 -12.23 6.22 -13.25
CA TYR A 136 -11.42 7.00 -14.17
C TYR A 136 -11.16 8.37 -13.55
N HIS A 137 -9.90 8.64 -13.25
CA HIS A 137 -9.44 9.96 -12.86
C HIS A 137 -8.61 10.52 -14.02
N GLN A 138 -9.24 11.39 -14.82
CA GLN A 138 -8.67 11.87 -16.08
C GLN A 138 -8.30 10.72 -17.03
N ALA A 139 -7.00 10.50 -17.30
CA ALA A 139 -6.50 9.43 -18.14
C ALA A 139 -6.13 8.16 -17.36
N GLU A 140 -6.10 8.20 -16.03
CA GLU A 140 -5.76 7.04 -15.20
C GLU A 140 -7.00 6.20 -14.92
N ARG A 141 -6.91 4.90 -15.22
CA ARG A 141 -7.90 3.90 -14.85
C ARG A 141 -7.46 3.17 -13.59
N THR A 142 -8.28 3.23 -12.56
CA THR A 142 -8.13 2.48 -11.31
C THR A 142 -9.20 1.41 -11.22
N ILE A 143 -8.85 0.20 -10.78
CA ILE A 143 -9.78 -0.91 -10.60
C ILE A 143 -10.13 -0.98 -9.12
N ILE A 144 -11.38 -0.67 -8.77
CA ILE A 144 -11.86 -0.79 -7.40
C ILE A 144 -12.17 -2.26 -7.16
N MET A 145 -11.43 -2.87 -6.22
CA MET A 145 -11.61 -4.25 -5.81
C MET A 145 -12.03 -4.32 -4.35
N ALA A 146 -12.80 -5.34 -3.98
CA ALA A 146 -13.25 -5.55 -2.61
C ALA A 146 -13.14 -7.00 -2.17
N LYS A 147 -12.99 -7.21 -0.86
CA LYS A 147 -12.97 -8.52 -0.22
C LYS A 147 -13.78 -8.46 1.07
N ALA A 148 -14.76 -9.34 1.21
CA ALA A 148 -15.40 -9.59 2.50
C ALA A 148 -14.39 -10.32 3.42
N LEU A 149 -14.28 -9.85 4.66
CA LEU A 149 -13.48 -10.52 5.68
C LEU A 149 -14.43 -11.45 6.43
N ALA A 150 -14.26 -12.76 6.25
CA ALA A 150 -14.99 -13.72 7.05
C ALA A 150 -14.55 -13.59 8.51
N GLN A 151 -15.50 -13.59 9.43
CA GLN A 151 -15.24 -13.79 10.86
C GLN A 151 -14.91 -15.26 11.14
#